data_AF-A0AAX3UCS3-F1
#
_entry.id   AF-A0AAX3UCS3-F1
#
_cell.length_a   1.000
_cell.length_b   1.000
_cell.length_c   1.000
_cell.angle_alpha   90.00
_cell.angle_beta   90.00
_cell.angle_gamma   90.00
#
_symmetry.space_group_name_H-M   'P 1'
#
loop_
_entity.id
_entity.type
_entity.pdbx_description
1 polymer ?
#
loop_
_entity_poly.entity_id
_entity_poly.type
_entity_poly.pdbx_seq_one_letter_code
_entity_poly.pdbx_strand_id
1 'polypeptide(L)'
;MKVKNAHEEYRDLLTRKQLVSQGLIPTDKGIELWTNQYCEHSAIYYDPAKAIKLESVYFWKNSFSDDYGLNVVEVGVVDQLGNELFSKVVKPCRGYLSEGSNADLWLKIEKDHSFSMADIICADNRVAVDRQLASVIKKQKYVKNLISYNVGFNVPNVLLANQAYKQIDMMELFANIIKEPYEDYYGEKSYKWQKLSKCLEYYDVKLNSYRAVDYARALQKCYEKMPK
;
A
#
# COMPACT_ATOMS: atom_id res chain seq x y z
N MET A 1 35.57 -2.75 11.27
CA MET A 1 34.62 -1.87 10.56
C MET A 1 34.16 -2.55 9.27
N LYS A 2 32.85 -2.73 9.05
CA LYS A 2 32.32 -3.43 7.87
C LYS A 2 31.81 -2.41 6.85
N VAL A 3 32.56 -2.20 5.77
CA VAL A 3 32.25 -1.25 4.68
C VAL A 3 31.87 -2.03 3.43
N LYS A 4 30.76 -1.67 2.80
CA LYS A 4 30.20 -2.37 1.62
C LYS A 4 31.21 -2.59 0.50
N ASN A 5 32.03 -1.59 0.20
CA ASN A 5 32.95 -1.60 -0.94
C ASN A 5 34.39 -2.00 -0.58
N ALA A 6 34.68 -2.23 0.71
CA ALA A 6 36.03 -2.59 1.16
C ALA A 6 36.22 -4.11 1.34
N HIS A 7 35.14 -4.88 1.38
CA HIS A 7 35.16 -6.32 1.63
C HIS A 7 34.49 -7.07 0.48
N GLU A 8 35.19 -8.04 -0.09
CA GLU A 8 34.72 -8.82 -1.24
C GLU A 8 33.43 -9.60 -0.93
N GLU A 9 33.30 -10.13 0.29
CA GLU A 9 32.11 -10.83 0.78
C GLU A 9 30.81 -10.01 0.73
N TYR A 10 30.90 -8.67 0.67
CA TYR A 10 29.73 -7.80 0.57
C TYR A 10 29.51 -7.25 -0.82
N ARG A 11 30.37 -7.54 -1.80
CA ARG A 11 30.36 -6.91 -3.14
C ARG A 11 29.00 -7.03 -3.84
N ASP A 12 28.36 -8.18 -3.75
CA ASP A 12 27.12 -8.46 -4.48
C ASP A 12 25.85 -8.16 -3.68
N LEU A 13 25.98 -7.74 -2.41
CA LEU A 13 24.80 -7.39 -1.62
C LEU A 13 24.14 -6.12 -2.16
N LEU A 14 22.82 -6.10 -2.15
CA LEU A 14 22.01 -5.00 -2.69
C LEU A 14 21.16 -4.38 -1.58
N THR A 15 20.94 -3.07 -1.67
CA THR A 15 19.93 -2.41 -0.85
C THR A 15 18.53 -2.84 -1.29
N ARG A 16 17.53 -2.69 -0.41
CA ARG A 16 16.12 -2.97 -0.77
C ARG A 16 15.69 -2.21 -2.03
N LYS A 17 16.08 -0.94 -2.18
CA LYS A 17 15.76 -0.12 -3.36
C LYS A 17 16.32 -0.72 -4.65
N GLN A 18 17.54 -1.25 -4.60
CA GLN A 18 18.16 -1.93 -5.75
C GLN A 18 17.45 -3.25 -6.05
N LEU A 19 17.13 -4.07 -5.05
CA LEU A 19 16.35 -5.30 -5.25
C LEU A 19 14.98 -5.03 -5.89
N VAL A 20 14.24 -4.05 -5.38
CA VAL A 20 12.92 -3.68 -5.90
C VAL A 20 13.02 -3.19 -7.35
N SER A 21 14.12 -2.51 -7.74
CA SER A 21 14.33 -2.14 -9.14
C SER A 21 14.50 -3.33 -10.09
N GLN A 22 14.87 -4.50 -9.54
CA GLN A 22 14.97 -5.78 -10.25
C GLN A 22 13.70 -6.64 -10.12
N GLY A 23 12.65 -6.13 -9.46
CA GLY A 23 11.42 -6.88 -9.15
C GLY A 23 11.60 -7.91 -8.03
N LEU A 24 12.62 -7.77 -7.19
CA LEU A 24 12.91 -8.65 -6.07
C LEU A 24 12.65 -7.95 -4.73
N ILE A 25 12.32 -8.72 -3.71
CA ILE A 25 12.17 -8.23 -2.33
C ILE A 25 12.95 -9.14 -1.35
N PRO A 26 13.59 -8.55 -0.33
CA PRO A 26 14.34 -9.31 0.65
C PRO A 26 13.39 -10.05 1.62
N THR A 27 13.80 -11.24 2.04
CA THR A 27 13.08 -12.08 3.03
C THR A 27 13.74 -12.09 4.40
N ASP A 28 15.02 -11.72 4.48
CA ASP A 28 15.79 -11.67 5.72
C ASP A 28 15.93 -10.23 6.25
N LYS A 29 16.58 -10.09 7.41
CA LYS A 29 16.81 -8.78 8.06
C LYS A 29 17.92 -7.97 7.40
N GLY A 30 18.67 -8.56 6.46
CA GLY A 30 19.87 -7.97 5.89
C GLY A 30 21.01 -7.79 6.90
N ILE A 31 22.05 -7.09 6.45
CA ILE A 31 23.22 -6.73 7.25
C ILE A 31 23.43 -5.22 7.08
N GLU A 32 23.59 -4.51 8.21
CA GLU A 32 23.95 -3.10 8.19
C GLU A 32 25.44 -2.95 7.89
N LEU A 33 25.76 -2.15 6.87
CA LEU A 33 27.12 -1.86 6.43
C LEU A 33 27.29 -0.37 6.19
N TRP A 34 28.50 0.13 6.42
CA TRP A 34 28.87 1.49 6.03
C TRP A 34 28.98 1.60 4.51
N THR A 35 28.42 2.68 3.94
CA THR A 35 28.42 2.91 2.49
C THR A 35 29.80 3.31 1.96
N ASN A 36 30.59 3.97 2.80
CA ASN A 36 31.95 4.43 2.50
C ASN A 36 32.90 4.17 3.69
N GLN A 37 34.20 4.39 3.48
CA GLN A 37 35.23 4.19 4.51
C GLN A 37 35.22 5.27 5.61
N TYR A 38 34.52 6.38 5.39
CA TYR A 38 34.41 7.51 6.31
C TYR A 38 33.31 7.33 7.36
N CYS A 39 32.49 6.27 7.25
CA CYS A 39 31.40 5.98 8.18
C CYS A 39 30.38 7.12 8.34
N GLU A 40 30.10 7.85 7.28
CA GLU A 40 29.12 8.95 7.31
C GLU A 40 27.69 8.42 7.23
N HIS A 41 27.49 7.33 6.48
CA HIS A 41 26.18 6.73 6.25
C HIS A 41 26.27 5.20 6.28
N SER A 42 25.31 4.57 6.95
CA SER A 42 25.07 3.14 6.89
C SER A 42 23.82 2.83 6.05
N ALA A 43 23.76 1.62 5.51
CA ALA A 43 22.57 1.09 4.86
C ALA A 43 22.45 -0.41 5.16
N ILE A 44 21.22 -0.92 5.09
CA ILE A 44 20.96 -2.35 5.18
C ILE A 44 21.06 -2.95 3.79
N TYR A 45 21.91 -3.97 3.66
CA TYR A 45 22.15 -4.73 2.45
C TYR A 45 21.65 -6.16 2.60
N TYR A 46 21.23 -6.73 1.49
CA TYR A 46 20.57 -8.03 1.41
C TYR A 46 21.26 -8.88 0.35
N ASP A 47 21.25 -10.19 0.58
CA ASP A 47 21.72 -11.17 -0.39
C ASP A 47 20.65 -11.37 -1.48
N PRO A 48 20.93 -11.02 -2.75
CA PRO A 48 19.97 -11.21 -3.84
C PRO A 48 19.58 -12.67 -4.05
N ALA A 49 20.44 -13.63 -3.71
CA ALA A 49 20.15 -15.06 -3.84
C ALA A 49 19.05 -15.54 -2.88
N LYS A 50 18.80 -14.81 -1.78
CA LYS A 50 17.73 -15.09 -0.81
C LYS A 50 16.46 -14.27 -1.05
N ALA A 51 16.51 -13.33 -2.00
CA ALA A 51 15.37 -12.50 -2.34
C ALA A 51 14.32 -13.31 -3.13
N ILE A 52 13.06 -12.93 -2.96
CA ILE A 52 11.94 -13.51 -3.70
C ILE A 52 11.41 -12.53 -4.72
N LYS A 53 10.66 -13.03 -5.70
CA LYS A 53 9.98 -12.19 -6.69
C LYS A 53 8.86 -11.40 -6.02
N LEU A 54 8.75 -10.12 -6.39
CA LEU A 54 7.60 -9.28 -6.08
C LEU A 54 6.44 -9.64 -7.01
N GLU A 55 5.50 -10.44 -6.53
CA GLU A 55 4.39 -10.98 -7.33
C GLU A 55 3.04 -10.37 -6.96
N SER A 56 2.85 -10.00 -5.69
CA SER A 56 1.59 -9.45 -5.19
C SER A 56 1.81 -8.10 -4.49
N VAL A 57 0.90 -7.16 -4.74
CA VAL A 57 0.90 -5.84 -4.12
C VAL A 57 -0.48 -5.52 -3.57
N TYR A 58 -0.51 -4.84 -2.42
CA TYR A 58 -1.72 -4.55 -1.66
C TYR A 58 -1.96 -3.06 -1.63
N PHE A 59 -3.15 -2.62 -2.01
CA PHE A 59 -3.50 -1.20 -2.15
C PHE A 59 -4.52 -0.77 -1.10
N TRP A 60 -4.35 0.47 -0.63
CA TRP A 60 -5.36 1.18 0.12
C TRP A 60 -5.32 2.68 -0.19
N LYS A 61 -6.50 3.30 -0.20
CA LYS A 61 -6.68 4.75 -0.27
C LYS A 61 -7.45 5.22 0.94
N ASN A 62 -6.88 6.17 1.68
CA ASN A 62 -7.66 6.91 2.66
C ASN A 62 -8.45 7.99 1.93
N SER A 63 -9.72 8.10 2.28
CA SER A 63 -10.61 9.10 1.73
C SER A 63 -11.63 9.55 2.76
N PHE A 64 -12.08 10.78 2.65
CA PHE A 64 -13.23 11.31 3.37
C PHE A 64 -14.35 11.66 2.40
N SER A 65 -15.58 11.62 2.89
CA SER A 65 -16.74 12.14 2.18
C SER A 65 -17.04 13.56 2.65
N ASP A 66 -17.39 14.43 1.72
CA ASP A 66 -17.93 15.76 1.95
C ASP A 66 -19.04 16.05 0.95
N ASP A 67 -19.56 17.28 0.98
CA ASP A 67 -20.67 17.73 0.15
C ASP A 67 -20.38 17.66 -1.37
N TYR A 68 -19.10 17.56 -1.76
CA TYR A 68 -18.65 17.43 -3.16
C TYR A 68 -18.26 16.00 -3.53
N GLY A 69 -18.45 15.05 -2.61
CA GLY A 69 -18.22 13.63 -2.81
C GLY A 69 -17.00 13.11 -2.06
N LEU A 70 -16.35 12.11 -2.64
CA LEU A 70 -15.29 11.38 -1.95
C LEU A 70 -13.89 11.89 -2.37
N ASN A 71 -13.16 12.40 -1.40
CA ASN A 71 -11.85 13.00 -1.58
C ASN A 71 -10.75 12.09 -1.00
N VAL A 72 -9.85 11.64 -1.86
CA VAL A 72 -8.70 10.81 -1.48
C VAL A 72 -7.61 11.71 -0.92
N VAL A 73 -7.08 11.36 0.26
CA VAL A 73 -6.02 12.10 0.96
C VAL A 73 -4.71 11.36 1.06
N GLU A 74 -4.73 10.05 0.91
CA GLU A 74 -3.52 9.25 1.02
C GLU A 74 -3.66 7.99 0.20
N VAL A 75 -2.56 7.56 -0.39
CA VAL A 75 -2.45 6.29 -1.10
C VAL A 75 -1.28 5.51 -0.51
N GLY A 76 -1.53 4.27 -0.12
CA GLY A 76 -0.55 3.35 0.44
C GLY A 76 -0.53 2.04 -0.33
N VAL A 77 0.68 1.55 -0.64
CA VAL A 77 0.90 0.26 -1.29
C VAL A 77 2.04 -0.46 -0.61
N VAL A 78 1.83 -1.74 -0.30
CA VAL A 78 2.85 -2.63 0.27
C VAL A 78 3.07 -3.85 -0.62
N ASP A 79 4.25 -4.46 -0.50
CA ASP A 79 4.56 -5.76 -1.09
C ASP A 79 3.92 -6.92 -0.31
N GLN A 80 4.10 -8.13 -0.83
CA GLN A 80 3.59 -9.37 -0.24
C GLN A 80 4.19 -9.75 1.12
N LEU A 81 5.24 -9.07 1.57
CA LEU A 81 5.80 -9.22 2.91
C LEU A 81 5.39 -8.05 3.82
N GLY A 82 4.52 -7.16 3.34
CA GLY A 82 4.02 -6.01 4.08
C GLY A 82 4.97 -4.81 4.11
N ASN A 83 6.05 -4.80 3.33
CA ASN A 83 6.95 -3.65 3.27
C ASN A 83 6.43 -2.59 2.30
N GLU A 84 6.65 -1.32 2.63
CA GLU A 84 6.16 -0.19 1.82
C GLU A 84 6.80 -0.15 0.43
N LEU A 85 5.98 -0.02 -0.61
CA LEU A 85 6.41 0.22 -1.99
C LEU A 85 6.08 1.65 -2.45
N PHE A 86 4.99 2.20 -1.94
CA PHE A 86 4.51 3.53 -2.28
C PHE A 86 3.67 4.09 -1.12
N SER A 87 3.99 5.30 -0.67
CA SER A 87 3.15 6.08 0.23
C SER A 87 3.17 7.52 -0.22
N LYS A 88 2.00 8.09 -0.47
CA LYS A 88 1.87 9.51 -0.77
C LYS A 88 0.60 10.09 -0.20
N VAL A 89 0.73 11.28 0.37
CA VAL A 89 -0.36 12.21 0.61
C VAL A 89 -0.86 12.74 -0.74
N VAL A 90 -2.16 12.97 -0.82
CA VAL A 90 -2.84 13.49 -2.00
C VAL A 90 -3.41 14.85 -1.67
N LYS A 91 -3.12 15.82 -2.53
CA LYS A 91 -3.70 17.16 -2.43
C LYS A 91 -5.20 17.10 -2.81
N PRO A 92 -6.07 17.57 -1.93
CA PRO A 92 -7.50 17.72 -2.19
C PRO A 92 -7.77 18.65 -3.37
N CYS A 93 -8.96 18.55 -3.95
CA CYS A 93 -9.37 19.48 -5.00
C CYS A 93 -9.51 20.91 -4.44
N ARG A 94 -9.35 21.90 -5.32
CA ARG A 94 -9.36 23.33 -4.94
C ARG A 94 -10.66 23.76 -4.29
N GLY A 95 -11.81 23.23 -4.75
CA GLY A 95 -13.13 23.53 -4.18
C GLY A 95 -13.25 23.08 -2.72
N TYR A 96 -12.68 21.92 -2.39
CA TYR A 96 -12.64 21.44 -1.01
C TYR A 96 -11.82 22.37 -0.09
N LEU A 97 -10.68 22.88 -0.58
CA LEU A 97 -9.82 23.78 0.19
C LEU A 97 -10.40 25.20 0.37
N SER A 98 -11.40 25.60 -0.41
CA SER A 98 -12.02 26.93 -0.32
C SER A 98 -13.14 27.03 0.72
N GLU A 99 -13.59 25.90 1.27
CA GLU A 99 -14.68 25.84 2.25
C GLU A 99 -14.13 25.95 3.69
N GLY A 100 -14.57 26.96 4.44
CA GLY A 100 -14.08 27.20 5.80
C GLY A 100 -14.42 26.10 6.80
N SER A 101 -15.55 25.40 6.60
CA SER A 101 -15.99 24.26 7.41
C SER A 101 -15.06 23.04 7.30
N ASN A 102 -14.26 22.94 6.24
CA ASN A 102 -13.33 21.84 6.04
C ASN A 102 -12.04 21.98 6.88
N ALA A 103 -11.77 23.15 7.46
CA ALA A 103 -10.60 23.38 8.32
C ALA A 103 -10.61 22.51 9.59
N ASP A 104 -11.76 22.29 10.21
CA ASP A 104 -11.88 21.45 11.40
C ASP A 104 -11.65 19.97 11.09
N LEU A 105 -12.12 19.52 9.92
CA LEU A 105 -11.86 18.17 9.42
C LEU A 105 -10.36 17.96 9.16
N TRP A 106 -9.63 18.99 8.71
CA TRP A 106 -8.18 18.93 8.55
C TRP A 106 -7.42 18.74 9.86
N LEU A 107 -7.79 19.49 10.90
CA LEU A 107 -7.16 19.34 12.22
C LEU A 107 -7.36 17.94 12.78
N LYS A 108 -8.52 17.33 12.52
CA LYS A 108 -8.79 15.93 12.86
C LYS A 108 -7.91 14.98 12.04
N ILE A 109 -7.81 15.17 10.72
CA ILE A 109 -7.00 14.31 9.84
C ILE A 109 -5.52 14.37 10.22
N GLU A 110 -4.98 15.56 10.50
CA GLU A 110 -3.59 15.74 10.94
C GLU A 110 -3.31 14.95 12.22
N LYS A 111 -4.24 15.01 13.18
CA LYS A 111 -4.16 14.27 14.44
C LYS A 111 -4.20 12.75 14.24
N ASP A 112 -5.06 12.27 13.35
CA ASP A 112 -5.35 10.84 13.21
C ASP A 112 -4.41 10.13 12.20
N HIS A 113 -3.91 10.84 11.17
CA HIS A 113 -3.20 10.23 10.04
C HIS A 113 -1.69 10.53 9.97
N SER A 114 -1.11 11.23 10.95
CA SER A 114 0.33 11.49 11.06
C SER A 114 0.95 12.27 9.89
N PHE A 115 0.19 13.15 9.23
CA PHE A 115 0.70 14.11 8.25
C PHE A 115 0.34 15.52 8.67
N SER A 116 1.25 16.47 8.45
CA SER A 116 0.99 17.88 8.73
C SER A 116 0.11 18.51 7.65
N MET A 117 -0.55 19.62 7.98
CA MET A 117 -1.25 20.43 6.97
C MET A 117 -0.32 20.88 5.83
N ALA A 118 0.96 21.12 6.12
CA ALA A 118 1.96 21.47 5.12
C ALA A 118 2.20 20.33 4.11
N ASP A 119 2.25 19.08 4.57
CA ASP A 119 2.41 17.90 3.70
C ASP A 119 1.26 17.81 2.68
N ILE A 120 0.04 18.14 3.11
CA ILE A 120 -1.17 18.06 2.30
C ILE A 120 -1.24 19.19 1.28
N ILE A 121 -0.93 20.43 1.67
CA ILE A 121 -0.96 21.60 0.77
C ILE A 121 0.11 21.48 -0.33
N CYS A 122 1.26 20.92 0.01
CA CYS A 122 2.39 20.72 -0.89
C CYS A 122 2.30 19.41 -1.68
N ALA A 123 1.33 18.54 -1.40
CA ALA A 123 1.18 17.28 -2.09
C ALA A 123 0.79 17.44 -3.57
N ASP A 124 1.04 16.37 -4.32
CA ASP A 124 0.56 16.22 -5.69
C ASP A 124 -0.96 15.98 -5.70
N ASN A 125 -1.66 16.45 -6.74
CA ASN A 125 -3.07 16.10 -6.94
C ASN A 125 -3.25 14.60 -7.23
N ARG A 126 -4.48 14.08 -7.03
CA ARG A 126 -4.82 12.66 -7.20
C ARG A 126 -4.37 12.07 -8.54
N VAL A 127 -4.55 12.79 -9.65
CA VAL A 127 -4.20 12.29 -10.99
C VAL A 127 -2.69 12.10 -11.13
N ALA A 128 -1.90 13.02 -10.59
CA ALA A 128 -0.45 12.90 -10.58
C ALA A 128 0.02 11.73 -9.68
N VAL A 129 -0.57 11.59 -8.48
CA VAL A 129 -0.25 10.47 -7.57
C VAL A 129 -0.61 9.12 -8.19
N ASP A 130 -1.80 8.97 -8.79
CA ASP A 130 -2.23 7.74 -9.47
C ASP A 130 -1.30 7.38 -10.65
N ARG A 131 -0.81 8.39 -11.39
CA ARG A 131 0.17 8.19 -12.48
C ARG A 131 1.52 7.72 -11.96
N GLN A 132 2.01 8.33 -10.88
CA GLN A 132 3.27 7.95 -10.24
C GLN A 132 3.20 6.51 -9.72
N LEU A 133 2.11 6.18 -9.00
CA LEU A 133 1.86 4.82 -8.52
C LEU A 133 1.82 3.82 -9.68
N ALA A 134 1.05 4.11 -10.74
CA ALA A 134 0.99 3.24 -11.90
C ALA A 134 2.36 3.03 -12.56
N SER A 135 3.21 4.07 -12.60
CA SER A 135 4.59 3.94 -13.10
C SER A 135 5.43 3.02 -12.23
N VAL A 136 5.32 3.12 -10.90
CA VAL A 136 6.04 2.24 -9.96
C VAL A 136 5.65 0.78 -10.19
N ILE A 137 4.35 0.48 -10.29
CA ILE A 137 3.85 -0.89 -10.46
C ILE A 137 4.18 -1.45 -11.86
N LYS A 138 4.03 -0.67 -12.92
CA LYS A 138 4.32 -1.11 -14.30
C LYS A 138 5.80 -1.46 -14.53
N LYS A 139 6.72 -0.88 -13.75
CA LYS A 139 8.15 -1.22 -13.79
C LYS A 139 8.46 -2.57 -13.14
N GLN A 140 7.55 -3.12 -12.33
CA GLN A 140 7.77 -4.38 -11.63
C GLN A 140 7.51 -5.55 -12.56
N LYS A 141 8.59 -6.25 -12.94
CA LYS A 141 8.55 -7.35 -13.91
C LYS A 141 7.66 -8.53 -13.50
N TYR A 142 7.60 -8.83 -12.20
CA TYR A 142 6.97 -10.06 -11.70
C TYR A 142 5.59 -9.83 -11.06
N VAL A 143 5.15 -8.58 -10.90
CA VAL A 143 3.85 -8.28 -10.29
C VAL A 143 2.74 -8.80 -11.19
N LYS A 144 1.86 -9.62 -10.60
CA LYS A 144 0.71 -10.22 -11.26
C LYS A 144 -0.59 -9.95 -10.51
N ASN A 145 -0.54 -9.85 -9.18
CA ASN A 145 -1.74 -9.72 -8.36
C ASN A 145 -1.85 -8.30 -7.80
N LEU A 146 -2.98 -7.64 -8.09
CA LEU A 146 -3.37 -6.37 -7.47
C LEU A 146 -4.48 -6.68 -6.47
N ILE A 147 -4.15 -6.53 -5.18
CA ILE A 147 -5.01 -6.97 -4.09
C ILE A 147 -5.49 -5.73 -3.33
N SER A 148 -6.78 -5.65 -3.06
CA SER A 148 -7.33 -4.61 -2.18
C SER A 148 -8.65 -5.08 -1.56
N TYR A 149 -9.11 -4.38 -0.52
CA TYR A 149 -10.43 -4.64 0.03
C TYR A 149 -11.55 -4.25 -0.92
N ASN A 150 -11.37 -3.20 -1.70
CA ASN A 150 -12.26 -2.85 -2.79
C ASN A 150 -11.35 -2.42 -3.95
N VAL A 151 -11.20 -3.30 -4.94
CA VAL A 151 -10.23 -3.11 -6.01
C VAL A 151 -10.64 -1.97 -6.93
N GLY A 152 -11.94 -1.89 -7.27
CA GLY A 152 -12.48 -0.84 -8.12
C GLY A 152 -12.31 0.56 -7.54
N PHE A 153 -12.24 0.68 -6.22
CA PHE A 153 -12.03 1.94 -5.53
C PHE A 153 -10.55 2.29 -5.32
N ASN A 154 -9.77 1.36 -4.77
CA ASN A 154 -8.43 1.65 -4.27
C ASN A 154 -7.35 1.60 -5.36
N VAL A 155 -7.57 0.84 -6.43
CA VAL A 155 -6.55 0.64 -7.47
C VAL A 155 -6.79 1.60 -8.63
N PRO A 156 -5.75 2.30 -9.14
CA PRO A 156 -5.91 3.18 -10.30
C PRO A 156 -6.47 2.46 -11.54
N ASN A 157 -7.44 3.07 -12.22
CA ASN A 157 -8.09 2.52 -13.42
C ASN A 157 -7.10 2.05 -14.51
N VAL A 158 -5.98 2.76 -14.67
CA VAL A 158 -4.93 2.41 -15.64
C VAL A 158 -4.25 1.06 -15.34
N LEU A 159 -4.22 0.64 -14.08
CA LEU A 159 -3.75 -0.69 -13.69
C LEU A 159 -4.87 -1.73 -13.84
N LEU A 160 -6.12 -1.37 -13.51
CA LEU A 160 -7.28 -2.24 -13.67
C LEU A 160 -7.56 -2.60 -15.14
N ALA A 161 -7.38 -1.65 -16.05
CA ALA A 161 -7.55 -1.88 -17.48
C ALA A 161 -6.45 -2.79 -18.09
N ASN A 162 -5.36 -3.06 -17.38
CA ASN A 162 -4.28 -3.90 -17.86
C ASN A 162 -4.55 -5.38 -17.55
N GLN A 163 -4.83 -6.16 -18.60
CA GLN A 163 -5.14 -7.59 -18.51
C GLN A 163 -3.96 -8.45 -18.01
N ALA A 164 -2.73 -7.91 -17.97
CA ALA A 164 -1.60 -8.61 -17.36
C ALA A 164 -1.75 -8.82 -15.85
N TYR A 165 -2.64 -8.05 -15.20
CA TYR A 165 -2.84 -8.11 -13.76
C TYR A 165 -4.13 -8.82 -13.39
N LYS A 166 -4.03 -9.79 -12.48
CA LYS A 166 -5.15 -10.37 -11.78
C LYS A 166 -5.60 -9.42 -10.66
N GLN A 167 -6.87 -9.06 -10.71
CA GLN A 167 -7.53 -8.25 -9.69
C GLN A 167 -8.11 -9.16 -8.61
N ILE A 168 -7.78 -8.90 -7.35
CA ILE A 168 -8.24 -9.70 -6.21
C ILE A 168 -8.95 -8.79 -5.22
N ASP A 169 -10.28 -8.87 -5.23
CA ASP A 169 -11.14 -8.11 -4.32
C ASP A 169 -11.38 -8.90 -3.03
N MET A 170 -10.74 -8.46 -1.94
CA MET A 170 -10.82 -9.15 -0.66
C MET A 170 -12.19 -9.00 0.01
N MET A 171 -12.97 -7.96 -0.30
CA MET A 171 -14.33 -7.84 0.22
C MET A 171 -15.22 -8.94 -0.35
N GLU A 172 -15.07 -9.27 -1.65
CA GLU A 172 -15.77 -10.41 -2.24
C GLU A 172 -15.31 -11.75 -1.64
N LEU A 173 -14.00 -11.97 -1.53
CA LEU A 173 -13.46 -13.21 -0.95
C LEU A 173 -13.95 -13.39 0.49
N PHE A 174 -13.91 -12.32 1.29
CA PHE A 174 -14.31 -12.37 2.68
C PHE A 174 -15.83 -12.54 2.85
N ALA A 175 -16.64 -11.88 2.01
CA ALA A 175 -18.09 -12.09 2.01
C ALA A 175 -18.44 -13.56 1.75
N ASN A 176 -17.71 -14.23 0.85
CA ASN A 176 -17.89 -15.65 0.56
C ASN A 176 -17.41 -16.59 1.69
N ILE A 177 -16.51 -16.13 2.58
CA ILE A 177 -16.08 -16.88 3.76
C ILE A 177 -17.15 -16.79 4.86
N ILE A 178 -17.65 -15.58 5.12
CA ILE A 178 -18.63 -15.35 6.18
C ILE A 178 -20.02 -15.84 5.79
N LYS A 179 -20.37 -15.77 4.50
CA LYS A 179 -21.65 -16.21 3.94
C LYS A 179 -22.88 -15.59 4.62
N GLU A 180 -22.76 -14.36 5.12
CA GLU A 180 -23.89 -13.65 5.74
C GLU A 180 -24.94 -13.34 4.65
N PRO A 181 -26.18 -13.81 4.80
CA PRO A 181 -27.22 -13.61 3.78
C PRO A 181 -27.55 -12.12 3.63
N TYR A 182 -27.95 -11.74 2.41
CA TYR A 182 -28.48 -10.40 2.13
C TYR A 182 -29.76 -10.53 1.33
N GLU A 183 -30.90 -10.20 1.94
CA GLU A 183 -32.23 -10.47 1.39
C GLU A 183 -32.57 -9.59 0.17
N ASP A 184 -31.90 -8.43 -0.01
CA ASP A 184 -32.29 -7.40 -0.98
C ASP A 184 -31.43 -7.34 -2.27
N TYR A 185 -30.51 -8.29 -2.53
CA TYR A 185 -29.71 -8.31 -3.77
C TYR A 185 -30.06 -9.51 -4.65
N TYR A 186 -30.68 -9.26 -5.81
CA TYR A 186 -30.87 -10.27 -6.85
C TYR A 186 -29.55 -10.51 -7.60
N GLY A 187 -28.87 -11.64 -7.34
CA GLY A 187 -27.67 -12.06 -8.06
C GLY A 187 -27.00 -13.33 -7.51
N GLU A 188 -26.14 -13.98 -8.32
CA GLU A 188 -25.55 -15.32 -8.08
C GLU A 188 -24.65 -15.46 -6.83
N LYS A 189 -24.25 -14.35 -6.19
CA LYS A 189 -23.37 -14.33 -5.00
C LYS A 189 -24.13 -13.81 -3.78
N SER A 190 -25.10 -14.57 -3.28
CA SER A 190 -26.13 -14.21 -2.27
C SER A 190 -25.63 -13.79 -0.86
N TYR A 191 -24.44 -13.19 -0.76
CA TYR A 191 -23.80 -12.81 0.50
C TYR A 191 -23.53 -11.31 0.58
N LYS A 192 -23.81 -10.75 1.75
CA LYS A 192 -23.61 -9.35 2.09
C LYS A 192 -22.13 -8.98 2.08
N TRP A 193 -21.78 -7.88 1.41
CA TRP A 193 -20.46 -7.27 1.54
C TRP A 193 -20.19 -6.84 2.98
N GLN A 194 -19.01 -7.18 3.47
CA GLN A 194 -18.65 -6.96 4.86
C GLN A 194 -17.78 -5.70 5.00
N LYS A 195 -17.86 -5.06 6.18
CA LYS A 195 -16.97 -3.95 6.51
C LYS A 195 -15.55 -4.48 6.74
N LEU A 196 -14.53 -3.69 6.38
CA LEU A 196 -13.13 -4.01 6.66
C LEU A 196 -12.90 -4.30 8.15
N SER A 197 -13.51 -3.53 9.05
CA SER A 197 -13.36 -3.73 10.50
C SER A 197 -13.71 -5.16 10.93
N LYS A 198 -14.76 -5.76 10.34
CA LYS A 198 -15.16 -7.14 10.62
C LYS A 198 -14.14 -8.15 10.05
N CYS A 199 -13.54 -7.87 8.90
CA CYS A 199 -12.45 -8.69 8.36
C CYS A 199 -11.20 -8.65 9.25
N LEU A 200 -10.83 -7.46 9.72
CA LEU A 200 -9.71 -7.27 10.63
C LEU A 200 -9.94 -8.02 11.95
N GLU A 201 -11.14 -7.89 12.53
CA GLU A 201 -11.54 -8.60 13.74
C GLU A 201 -11.54 -10.12 13.56
N TYR A 202 -12.15 -10.62 12.47
CA TYR A 202 -12.25 -12.06 12.19
C TYR A 202 -10.87 -12.74 12.12
N TYR A 203 -9.86 -12.04 11.58
CA TYR A 203 -8.51 -12.56 11.45
C TYR A 203 -7.56 -12.12 12.59
N ASP A 204 -8.06 -11.46 13.64
CA ASP A 204 -7.26 -10.88 14.73
C ASP A 204 -6.07 -10.06 14.19
N VAL A 205 -6.38 -9.09 13.33
CA VAL A 205 -5.41 -8.16 12.76
C VAL A 205 -5.70 -6.75 13.27
N LYS A 206 -4.75 -6.16 13.99
CA LYS A 206 -4.82 -4.79 14.49
C LYS A 206 -4.13 -3.82 13.53
N LEU A 207 -4.72 -2.63 13.37
CA LEU A 207 -4.09 -1.53 12.66
C LEU A 207 -3.02 -0.88 13.55
N ASN A 208 -1.88 -0.57 12.96
CA ASN A 208 -0.79 0.12 13.67
C ASN A 208 -1.06 1.64 13.77
N SER A 209 -1.62 2.22 12.71
CA SER A 209 -2.08 3.61 12.65
C SER A 209 -3.18 3.72 11.59
N TYR A 210 -3.71 4.92 11.39
CA TYR A 210 -4.68 5.21 10.33
C TYR A 210 -4.03 5.58 8.99
N ARG A 211 -2.72 5.40 8.83
CA ARG A 211 -2.03 5.60 7.54
C ARG A 211 -2.44 4.55 6.52
N ALA A 212 -2.53 4.94 5.26
CA ALA A 212 -2.96 4.06 4.18
C ALA A 212 -2.05 2.86 3.99
N VAL A 213 -0.74 3.02 4.22
CA VAL A 213 0.22 1.91 4.20
C VAL A 213 -0.02 0.87 5.29
N ASP A 214 -0.53 1.29 6.45
CA ASP A 214 -0.83 0.38 7.55
C ASP A 214 -2.12 -0.39 7.32
N TYR A 215 -3.11 0.24 6.68
CA TYR A 215 -4.27 -0.46 6.14
C TYR A 215 -3.87 -1.48 5.07
N ALA A 216 -3.03 -1.11 4.10
CA ALA A 216 -2.55 -2.03 3.08
C ALA A 216 -1.78 -3.23 3.70
N ARG A 217 -0.98 -2.98 4.74
CA ARG A 217 -0.30 -4.04 5.50
C ARG A 217 -1.26 -4.93 6.28
N ALA A 218 -2.30 -4.37 6.89
CA ALA A 218 -3.32 -5.14 7.57
C ALA A 218 -4.09 -6.04 6.59
N LEU A 219 -4.40 -5.54 5.38
CA LEU A 219 -4.97 -6.34 4.31
C LEU A 219 -4.05 -7.50 3.89
N GLN A 220 -2.75 -7.24 3.74
CA GLN A 220 -1.78 -8.29 3.46
C GLN A 220 -1.83 -9.40 4.51
N LYS A 221 -1.84 -9.05 5.80
CA LYS A 221 -1.96 -10.03 6.91
C LYS A 221 -3.28 -10.81 6.90
N CYS A 222 -4.39 -10.13 6.63
CA CYS A 222 -5.70 -10.81 6.50
C CYS A 222 -5.69 -11.79 5.34
N TYR A 223 -5.17 -11.38 4.18
CA TYR A 223 -5.13 -12.23 2.98
C TYR A 223 -4.27 -13.48 3.17
N GLU A 224 -3.14 -13.37 3.90
CA GLU A 224 -2.32 -14.54 4.24
C GLU A 224 -3.05 -15.57 5.10
N LYS A 225 -3.99 -15.12 5.95
CA LYS A 225 -4.81 -15.97 6.82
C LYS A 225 -6.07 -16.49 6.14
N MET A 226 -6.43 -15.97 4.96
CA MET A 226 -7.60 -16.44 4.22
C MET A 226 -7.35 -17.86 3.66
N PRO A 227 -8.35 -18.76 3.71
CA PRO A 227 -8.29 -20.03 2.99
C PRO A 227 -8.16 -19.76 1.48
N LYS A 228 -7.21 -20.43 0.83
CA LYS A 228 -6.89 -20.27 -0.60
C LYS A 228 -7.59 -21.31 -1.45
#